data_AF-A0A3D4V0M8-F1
#
_entry.id   AF-A0A3D4V0M8-F1
#
_cell.length_a   1.000
_cell.length_b   1.000
_cell.length_c   1.000
_cell.angle_alpha   90.00
_cell.angle_beta   90.00
_cell.angle_gamma   90.00
#
_symmetry.space_group_name_H-M   'P 1'
#
loop_
_entity.id
_entity.type
_entity.pdbx_description
1 polymer ?
#
loop_
_entity_poly.entity_id
_entity_poly.type
_entity_poly.pdbx_seq_one_letter_code
_entity_poly.pdbx_strand_id
1 'polypeptide(L)'
;QNKDYNYKKELLKQNKINKDFLNRIKLLSLEEIIYLKLDSISSSFKGKLLGIPIYNFFPEICKEAFVIYAMSKTKNKTDACAMLGINRAQLNKALKKYNIKLDNE
;
A
#
# COMPACT_ATOMS: atom_id res chain seq x y z
N GLN A 1 2.56 18.10 -7.40
CA GLN A 1 2.41 16.89 -6.59
C GLN A 1 1.48 17.28 -5.46
N ASN A 2 0.53 16.43 -5.07
CA ASN A 2 -0.21 16.67 -3.83
C ASN A 2 0.80 16.79 -2.69
N LYS A 3 0.88 17.98 -2.09
CA LYS A 3 1.96 18.33 -1.16
C LYS A 3 1.86 17.55 0.16
N ASP A 4 0.67 17.05 0.49
CA ASP A 4 0.39 16.57 1.84
C ASP A 4 0.37 15.04 2.01
N TYR A 5 0.27 14.26 0.93
CA TYR A 5 0.31 12.80 1.05
C TYR A 5 1.62 12.19 0.55
N ASN A 6 2.62 12.18 1.42
CA ASN A 6 3.86 11.46 1.21
C ASN A 6 3.96 10.27 2.18
N TYR A 7 3.32 9.16 1.82
CA TYR A 7 3.29 7.94 2.63
C TYR A 7 4.70 7.47 3.05
N LYS A 8 5.70 7.61 2.16
CA LYS A 8 7.10 7.33 2.46
C LYS A 8 7.65 8.24 3.58
N LYS A 9 7.35 9.54 3.53
CA LYS A 9 7.78 10.51 4.57
C LYS A 9 7.15 10.18 5.93
N GLU A 10 5.88 9.77 5.94
CA GLU A 10 5.20 9.35 7.17
C GLU A 10 5.83 8.08 7.76
N LEU A 11 6.14 7.08 6.92
CA LEU A 11 6.83 5.87 7.39
C LEU A 11 8.24 6.16 7.92
N LEU A 12 8.96 7.10 7.31
CA LEU A 12 10.26 7.58 7.81
C LEU A 12 10.11 8.28 9.17
N LYS A 13 9.13 9.18 9.31
CA LYS A 13 8.83 9.90 10.56
C LYS A 13 8.46 8.94 11.70
N GLN A 14 7.76 7.85 11.38
CA GLN A 14 7.38 6.80 12.33
C GLN A 14 8.52 5.81 12.62
N ASN A 15 9.72 6.01 12.07
CA ASN A 15 10.86 5.07 12.16
C ASN A 15 10.54 3.65 11.69
N LYS A 16 9.52 3.48 10.83
CA LYS A 16 9.15 2.16 10.26
C LYS A 16 10.06 1.74 9.11
N ILE A 17 10.71 2.70 8.47
CA ILE A 17 11.68 2.50 7.39
C ILE A 17 12.86 3.46 7.57
N ASN A 18 13.99 3.15 6.94
CA ASN A 18 15.15 4.03 6.86
C ASN A 18 15.80 3.96 5.46
N LYS A 19 16.90 4.70 5.25
CA LYS A 19 17.58 4.76 3.95
C LYS A 19 18.12 3.39 3.51
N ASP A 20 18.66 2.60 4.44
CA ASP A 20 19.22 1.29 4.14
C ASP A 20 18.14 0.29 3.76
N PHE A 21 17.01 0.29 4.48
CA PHE A 21 15.83 -0.48 4.13
C PHE A 21 15.35 -0.16 2.71
N LEU A 22 15.27 1.12 2.36
CA LEU A 22 14.85 1.57 1.03
C LEU A 22 15.82 1.18 -0.09
N ASN A 23 17.10 0.93 0.22
CA ASN A 23 18.06 0.41 -0.74
C ASN A 23 17.91 -1.10 -0.89
N ARG A 24 17.75 -1.83 0.23
CA ARG A 24 17.58 -3.29 0.22
C ARG A 24 16.27 -3.73 -0.42
N ILE A 25 15.16 -3.03 -0.15
CA ILE A 25 13.84 -3.40 -0.68
C ILE A 25 13.77 -3.34 -2.22
N LYS A 26 14.62 -2.53 -2.87
CA LYS A 26 14.71 -2.47 -4.34
C LYS A 26 15.31 -3.74 -4.96
N LEU A 27 16.03 -4.52 -4.16
CA LEU A 27 16.66 -5.78 -4.59
C LEU A 27 15.70 -6.96 -4.45
N LEU A 28 14.55 -6.77 -3.81
CA LEU A 28 13.56 -7.80 -3.56
C LEU A 28 12.42 -7.69 -4.56
N SER A 29 11.97 -8.84 -5.04
CA SER A 29 10.69 -8.99 -5.73
C SER A 29 9.51 -8.72 -4.78
N LEU A 30 8.33 -8.48 -5.35
CA LEU A 30 7.12 -8.28 -4.55
C LEU A 30 6.75 -9.56 -3.79
N GLU A 31 6.98 -10.72 -4.41
CA GLU A 31 6.79 -12.05 -3.85
C GLU A 31 7.66 -12.25 -2.61
N GLU A 32 8.95 -11.90 -2.68
CA GLU A 32 9.86 -11.97 -1.54
C GLU A 32 9.44 -11.01 -0.42
N ILE A 33 9.00 -9.80 -0.75
CA ILE A 33 8.50 -8.83 0.24
C ILE A 33 7.26 -9.37 0.96
N ILE A 34 6.32 -9.97 0.21
CA ILE A 34 5.13 -10.60 0.76
C ILE A 34 5.51 -11.75 1.68
N TYR A 35 6.40 -12.64 1.24
CA TYR A 35 6.90 -13.75 2.04
C TYR A 35 7.51 -13.27 3.36
N LEU A 36 8.46 -12.33 3.30
CA LEU A 36 9.14 -11.79 4.49
C LEU A 36 8.16 -11.11 5.45
N LYS A 37 7.12 -10.44 4.93
CA LYS A 37 6.09 -9.83 5.76
C LYS A 37 5.28 -10.87 6.52
N LEU A 38 4.89 -11.96 5.87
CA LEU A 38 4.15 -13.06 6.48
C LEU A 38 5.03 -13.84 7.47
N ASP A 39 6.27 -14.12 7.10
CA ASP A 39 7.23 -14.82 7.95
C ASP A 39 7.48 -14.04 9.26
N SER A 40 7.73 -12.73 9.15
CA SER A 40 7.93 -11.84 10.29
C SER A 40 6.75 -11.85 11.27
N ILE A 41 5.50 -11.84 10.79
CA ILE A 41 4.34 -11.93 11.70
C ILE A 41 4.13 -13.36 12.22
N SER A 42 4.41 -14.40 11.42
CA SER A 42 4.19 -15.80 11.80
C SER A 42 5.07 -16.24 12.97
N SER A 43 6.27 -15.64 13.07
CA SER A 43 7.18 -15.82 14.21
C SER A 43 6.52 -15.46 15.54
N SER A 44 5.61 -14.47 15.54
CA SER A 44 4.84 -14.06 16.71
C SER A 44 3.68 -15.02 17.04
N PHE A 45 3.26 -15.85 16.07
CA PHE A 45 2.13 -16.78 16.20
C PHE A 45 2.57 -18.25 16.43
N LYS A 46 3.85 -18.50 16.74
CA LYS A 46 4.41 -19.87 16.92
C LYS A 46 3.99 -20.84 15.79
N GLY A 47 3.98 -20.34 14.54
CA GLY A 47 3.64 -21.14 13.36
C GLY A 47 2.14 -21.32 13.07
N LYS A 48 1.23 -20.62 13.76
CA LYS A 48 -0.22 -20.75 13.54
C LYS A 48 -0.83 -19.51 12.87
N LEU A 49 -0.57 -19.35 11.57
CA LEU A 49 -1.46 -18.59 10.66
C LEU A 49 -2.60 -19.49 10.12
N LEU A 50 -2.68 -20.73 10.60
CA LEU A 50 -3.70 -21.71 10.24
C LEU A 50 -5.10 -21.16 10.56
N GLY A 51 -5.99 -21.19 9.56
CA GLY A 51 -7.36 -20.71 9.69
C GLY A 51 -7.58 -19.24 9.28
N ILE A 52 -6.52 -18.47 8.98
CA ILE A 52 -6.67 -17.14 8.40
C ILE A 52 -6.68 -17.26 6.87
N PRO A 53 -7.75 -16.84 6.17
CA PRO A 53 -7.83 -16.94 4.71
C PRO A 53 -7.02 -15.83 4.03
N ILE A 54 -5.71 -15.79 4.30
CA ILE A 54 -4.77 -14.77 3.83
C ILE A 54 -4.86 -14.58 2.31
N TYR A 55 -4.93 -15.71 1.57
CA TYR A 55 -5.08 -15.73 0.12
C TYR A 55 -6.29 -14.91 -0.37
N ASN A 56 -7.42 -14.99 0.34
CA ASN A 56 -8.65 -14.30 -0.05
C ASN A 56 -8.58 -12.78 0.17
N PHE A 57 -7.74 -12.32 1.11
CA PHE A 57 -7.58 -10.90 1.40
C PHE A 57 -6.52 -10.22 0.53
N PHE A 58 -5.55 -10.97 0.01
CA PHE A 58 -4.44 -10.42 -0.78
C PHE A 58 -4.85 -9.53 -1.96
N PRO A 59 -5.85 -9.90 -2.79
CA PRO A 59 -6.28 -9.05 -3.89
C PRO A 59 -6.74 -7.66 -3.44
N GLU A 60 -7.40 -7.57 -2.29
CA GLU A 60 -7.88 -6.29 -1.75
C GLU A 60 -6.74 -5.47 -1.14
N ILE A 61 -5.82 -6.11 -0.43
CA ILE A 61 -4.61 -5.46 0.11
C ILE A 61 -3.77 -4.84 -1.03
N CYS A 62 -3.56 -5.59 -2.11
CA CYS A 62 -2.82 -5.10 -3.26
C CYS A 62 -3.53 -3.91 -3.92
N LYS A 63 -4.86 -4.00 -4.15
CA LYS A 63 -5.65 -2.90 -4.72
C LYS A 63 -5.57 -1.64 -3.87
N GLU A 64 -5.69 -1.77 -2.55
CA GLU A 64 -5.54 -0.65 -1.61
C GLU A 64 -4.17 0.02 -1.77
N ALA A 65 -3.10 -0.76 -1.77
CA ALA A 65 -1.73 -0.26 -1.93
C ALA A 65 -1.53 0.52 -3.24
N PHE A 66 -2.08 0.01 -4.35
CA PHE A 66 -2.04 0.72 -5.64
C PHE A 66 -2.80 2.04 -5.61
N VAL A 67 -4.00 2.07 -5.00
CA VAL A 67 -4.79 3.31 -4.89
C VAL A 67 -4.05 4.35 -4.06
N ILE A 68 -3.48 3.95 -2.91
CA ILE A 68 -2.63 4.80 -2.07
C ILE A 68 -1.45 5.36 -2.88
N TYR A 69 -0.75 4.49 -3.62
CA TYR A 69 0.40 4.89 -4.43
C TYR A 69 0.02 5.89 -5.52
N ALA A 70 -1.00 5.59 -6.33
CA ALA A 70 -1.43 6.45 -7.42
C ALA A 70 -1.81 7.84 -6.89
N MET A 71 -2.63 7.89 -5.84
CA MET A 71 -3.02 9.16 -5.23
C MET A 71 -1.85 9.94 -4.61
N SER A 72 -0.82 9.26 -4.11
CA SER A 72 0.39 9.91 -3.57
C SER A 72 1.31 10.50 -4.67
N LYS A 73 1.23 9.97 -5.90
CA LYS A 73 2.12 10.35 -7.01
C LYS A 73 1.50 11.31 -7.99
N THR A 74 0.17 11.35 -8.06
CA THR A 74 -0.54 12.22 -8.97
C THR A 74 -0.98 13.52 -8.31
N LYS A 75 -1.37 14.51 -9.14
CA LYS A 75 -1.84 15.82 -8.64
C LYS A 75 -3.36 15.85 -8.44
N ASN A 76 -4.09 15.00 -9.15
CA ASN A 76 -5.55 15.00 -9.16
C ASN A 76 -6.10 13.58 -9.39
N LYS A 77 -7.40 13.40 -9.17
CA LYS A 77 -8.09 12.11 -9.33
C LYS A 77 -8.10 11.61 -10.78
N THR A 78 -8.03 12.50 -11.78
CA THR A 78 -8.01 12.12 -13.20
C THR A 78 -6.71 11.39 -13.54
N ASP A 79 -5.58 11.96 -13.14
CA ASP A 79 -4.26 11.36 -13.33
C ASP A 79 -4.16 10.02 -12.59
N ALA A 80 -4.74 9.94 -11.37
CA ALA A 80 -4.79 8.68 -10.62
C ALA A 80 -5.63 7.61 -11.33
N CYS A 81 -6.79 7.99 -11.88
CA CYS A 81 -7.63 7.10 -12.69
C CYS A 81 -6.87 6.57 -13.92
N ALA A 82 -6.17 7.46 -14.64
CA ALA A 82 -5.39 7.09 -15.81
C ALA A 82 -4.26 6.10 -15.45
N MET A 83 -3.54 6.37 -14.35
CA MET A 83 -2.47 5.49 -13.86
C MET A 83 -3.00 4.12 -13.41
N LEU A 84 -4.17 4.08 -12.78
CA LEU A 84 -4.78 2.84 -12.30
C LEU A 84 -5.58 2.09 -13.38
N GLY A 85 -5.85 2.71 -14.53
CA GLY A 85 -6.70 2.14 -15.58
C GLY A 85 -8.17 1.99 -15.17
N ILE A 86 -8.68 2.85 -14.28
CA ILE A 86 -10.06 2.80 -13.77
C ILE A 86 -10.78 4.13 -13.98
N ASN A 87 -12.11 4.12 -13.91
CA ASN A 87 -12.91 5.35 -13.96
C ASN A 87 -13.03 6.04 -12.59
N ARG A 88 -13.52 7.29 -12.58
CA ARG A 88 -13.70 8.08 -11.35
C ARG A 88 -14.66 7.45 -10.34
N ALA A 89 -15.71 6.77 -10.79
CA ALA A 89 -16.67 6.13 -9.89
C ALA A 89 -16.02 4.96 -9.14
N GLN A 90 -15.23 4.15 -9.85
CA GLN A 90 -14.42 3.06 -9.28
C GLN A 90 -13.39 3.61 -8.28
N LEU A 91 -12.69 4.69 -8.63
CA LEU A 91 -11.74 5.35 -7.73
C LEU A 91 -12.44 5.85 -6.46
N ASN A 92 -13.55 6.58 -6.58
CA ASN A 92 -14.29 7.09 -5.41
C ASN A 92 -14.81 5.94 -4.52
N LYS A 93 -15.27 4.82 -5.11
CA LYS A 93 -15.67 3.63 -4.36
C LYS A 93 -14.48 3.03 -3.60
N ALA A 94 -13.31 2.93 -4.24
CA ALA A 94 -12.10 2.42 -3.60
C ALA A 94 -11.62 3.33 -2.45
N LEU A 95 -11.61 4.65 -2.65
CA LEU A 95 -11.24 5.61 -1.60
C LEU A 95 -12.15 5.48 -0.36
N LYS A 96 -13.47 5.35 -0.56
CA LYS A 96 -14.41 5.10 0.54
C LYS A 96 -14.18 3.74 1.20
N LYS A 97 -14.01 2.68 0.39
CA LYS A 97 -13.83 1.30 0.88
C LYS A 97 -12.60 1.17 1.78
N TYR A 98 -11.49 1.75 1.37
CA TYR A 98 -10.21 1.65 2.09
C TYR A 98 -10.00 2.80 3.10
N ASN A 99 -11.02 3.65 3.31
CA ASN A 99 -10.94 4.82 4.20
C ASN A 99 -9.69 5.69 3.93
N ILE A 100 -9.35 5.87 2.65
CA ILE A 100 -8.21 6.68 2.23
C ILE A 100 -8.66 8.14 2.25
N LYS A 101 -8.33 8.83 3.34
CA LYS A 101 -8.49 10.28 3.47
C LYS A 101 -7.29 10.95 2.86
N LEU A 102 -7.50 11.55 1.70
CA LEU A 102 -6.52 12.42 1.06
C LEU A 102 -7.19 13.77 0.99
N ASP A 103 -6.69 14.71 1.77
CA ASP A 103 -7.12 16.10 1.74
C ASP A 103 -6.91 16.59 0.31
N ASN A 104 -8.01 16.58 -0.44
CA ASN A 104 -8.11 16.97 -1.83
C ASN A 104 -9.43 17.70 -1.96
N GLU A 105 -9.57 18.75 -1.16
CA GLU A 105 -10.44 19.91 -1.31
C GLU A 105 -10.15 20.87 -0.15
#